data_AF-A0A316NPP9-F1
#
_entry.id   AF-A0A316NPP9-F1
#
_cell.length_a   1.000
_cell.length_b   1.000
_cell.length_c   1.000
_cell.angle_alpha   90.00
_cell.angle_beta   90.00
_cell.angle_gamma   90.00
#
_symmetry.space_group_name_H-M   'P 1'
#
loop_
_entity.id
_entity.type
_entity.pdbx_description
1 polymer ?
#
loop_
_entity_poly.entity_id
_entity_poly.type
_entity_poly.pdbx_seq_one_letter_code
_entity_poly.pdbx_strand_id
1 'polypeptide(L)'
;MGILNLTRKIIPAVSKLSRQNRQNVMEMPEMILSSMIRNGDKKIIQVGMNECKAARILPERIHTIYTDGLAGCNSIGIISKGKDGNPIAILSHYTPLPVSQTAQANAIEKQLKTYGAFFDKKTTPKVFYNVPGYLDEEQQLKPCVNNVFEKIRAVLNKFFNNNYDEQIILYQNRNRPAYFSSANIFQFDPKDLSKCKMTTVGEKEFFFDV
;
A
#
# COMPACT_ATOMS: atom_id res chain seq x y z
N MET A 1 -8.75 -17.48 -4.99
CA MET A 1 -9.33 -16.25 -4.41
C MET A 1 -8.56 -15.94 -3.13
N GLY A 2 -7.82 -14.84 -3.10
CA GLY A 2 -6.62 -14.68 -2.29
C GLY A 2 -6.34 -13.21 -1.99
N ILE A 3 -6.00 -12.92 -0.74
CA ILE A 3 -5.73 -11.58 -0.22
C ILE A 3 -4.24 -11.42 0.11
N LEU A 4 -3.64 -10.29 -0.30
CA LEU A 4 -2.36 -9.80 0.22
C LEU A 4 -2.61 -8.56 1.08
N ASN A 5 -2.14 -8.56 2.32
CA ASN A 5 -2.24 -7.42 3.24
C ASN A 5 -0.86 -6.97 3.74
N LEU A 6 -0.58 -5.67 3.75
CA LEU A 6 0.60 -5.07 4.40
C LEU A 6 0.23 -3.98 5.39
N THR A 7 0.71 -4.05 6.63
CA THR A 7 0.30 -3.13 7.70
C THR A 7 1.46 -2.52 8.51
N ARG A 8 1.21 -1.82 9.64
CA ARG A 8 2.25 -1.21 10.51
C ARG A 8 2.34 -1.88 11.88
N LYS A 9 3.57 -2.04 12.38
CA LYS A 9 3.87 -2.48 13.76
C LYS A 9 3.72 -1.40 14.86
N ILE A 10 3.19 -0.22 14.58
CA ILE A 10 3.09 0.79 15.64
C ILE A 10 1.96 0.40 16.57
N ILE A 11 2.34 -0.16 17.71
CA ILE A 11 1.45 -0.37 18.83
C ILE A 11 0.86 0.99 19.21
N PRO A 12 -0.43 1.08 19.53
CA PRO A 12 -1.04 2.33 19.99
C PRO A 12 -0.25 2.99 21.10
N ALA A 13 -0.48 4.31 21.26
CA ALA A 13 0.04 5.08 22.38
C ALA A 13 -0.09 4.24 23.66
N VAL A 14 1.06 3.86 24.21
CA VAL A 14 1.16 2.89 25.30
C VAL A 14 0.40 3.49 26.47
N SER A 15 -0.86 3.08 26.67
CA SER A 15 -1.55 3.42 27.91
C SER A 15 -0.72 2.83 29.05
N LYS A 16 -0.74 3.45 30.23
CA LYS A 16 -0.05 2.87 31.41
C LYS A 16 -0.57 1.46 31.78
N LEU A 17 -1.66 1.01 31.14
CA LEU A 17 -2.31 -0.28 31.36
C LEU A 17 -1.95 -1.28 30.25
N SER A 18 -1.01 -2.17 30.56
CA SER A 18 -0.50 -3.21 29.65
C SER A 18 -1.59 -4.09 29.02
N ARG A 19 -2.67 -4.37 29.73
CA ARG A 19 -3.81 -5.17 29.25
C ARG A 19 -4.55 -4.51 28.09
N GLN A 20 -4.82 -3.21 28.19
CA GLN A 20 -5.48 -2.44 27.14
C GLN A 20 -4.63 -2.42 25.87
N ASN A 21 -3.32 -2.22 26.02
CA ASN A 21 -2.40 -2.20 24.88
C ASN A 21 -2.34 -3.56 24.17
N ARG A 22 -2.34 -4.67 24.93
CA ARG A 22 -2.36 -6.01 24.35
C ARG A 22 -3.64 -6.28 23.58
N GLN A 23 -4.79 -5.87 24.10
CA GLN A 23 -6.07 -6.04 23.43
C GLN A 23 -6.11 -5.23 22.12
N ASN A 24 -5.70 -3.96 22.17
CA ASN A 24 -5.66 -3.12 20.97
C ASN A 24 -4.75 -3.70 19.88
N VAL A 25 -3.62 -4.34 20.25
CA VAL A 25 -2.76 -5.03 19.28
C VAL A 25 -3.48 -6.21 18.65
N MET A 26 -4.23 -7.01 19.43
CA MET A 26 -4.98 -8.16 18.90
C MET A 26 -6.13 -7.74 17.97
N GLU A 27 -6.64 -6.51 18.13
CA GLU A 27 -7.71 -5.93 17.31
C GLU A 27 -7.18 -5.29 16.02
N MET A 28 -5.86 -5.18 15.84
CA MET A 28 -5.27 -4.68 14.59
C MET A 28 -5.62 -5.62 13.41
N PRO A 29 -6.01 -5.09 12.24
CA PRO A 29 -6.45 -5.90 11.10
C PRO A 29 -5.46 -7.00 10.69
N GLU A 30 -4.15 -6.73 10.68
CA GLU A 30 -3.14 -7.75 10.42
C GLU A 30 -3.09 -8.87 11.44
N MET A 31 -3.40 -8.61 12.71
CA MET A 31 -3.35 -9.61 13.76
C MET A 31 -4.53 -10.54 13.62
N ILE A 32 -5.69 -9.99 13.27
CA ILE A 32 -6.89 -10.74 12.89
C ILE A 32 -6.59 -11.62 11.66
N LEU A 33 -6.09 -11.01 10.58
CA LEU A 33 -5.82 -11.72 9.32
C LEU A 33 -4.68 -12.75 9.43
N SER A 34 -3.63 -12.43 10.20
CA SER A 34 -2.57 -13.39 10.51
C SER A 34 -3.09 -14.54 11.36
N SER A 35 -4.04 -14.28 12.26
CA SER A 35 -4.72 -15.33 13.01
C SER A 35 -5.55 -16.23 12.09
N MET A 36 -6.28 -15.64 11.14
CA MET A 36 -7.02 -16.38 10.13
C MET A 36 -6.10 -17.29 9.28
N ILE A 37 -4.92 -16.80 8.84
CA ILE A 37 -3.91 -17.63 8.18
C ILE A 37 -3.49 -18.81 9.08
N ARG A 38 -3.14 -18.53 10.34
CA ARG A 38 -2.72 -19.59 11.29
C ARG A 38 -3.82 -20.63 11.52
N ASN A 39 -5.08 -20.20 11.45
CA ASN A 39 -6.25 -21.07 11.57
C ASN A 39 -6.60 -21.80 10.25
N GLY A 40 -5.78 -21.65 9.20
CA GLY A 40 -5.93 -22.38 7.95
C GLY A 40 -6.79 -21.69 6.88
N ASP A 41 -7.13 -20.40 7.04
CA ASP A 41 -7.86 -19.67 6.00
C ASP A 41 -6.99 -19.50 4.75
N LYS A 42 -7.35 -20.22 3.70
CA LYS A 42 -6.65 -20.23 2.40
C LYS A 42 -6.96 -19.00 1.54
N LYS A 43 -7.93 -18.18 1.92
CA LYS A 43 -8.28 -16.93 1.21
C LYS A 43 -7.28 -15.82 1.49
N ILE A 44 -6.42 -15.94 2.50
CA ILE A 44 -5.38 -14.95 2.78
C ILE A 44 -4.05 -15.59 2.41
N ILE A 45 -3.42 -15.03 1.37
CA ILE A 45 -2.18 -15.59 0.82
C ILE A 45 -0.99 -15.07 1.62
N GLN A 46 -1.04 -13.81 2.03
CA GLN A 46 0.08 -13.20 2.72
C GLN A 46 -0.34 -11.99 3.54
N VAL A 47 0.24 -11.89 4.74
CA VAL A 47 0.20 -10.70 5.59
C VAL A 47 1.65 -10.26 5.82
N GLY A 48 1.92 -8.96 5.92
CA GLY A 48 3.24 -8.42 6.24
C GLY A 48 3.12 -7.11 7.01
N MET A 49 4.16 -6.71 7.73
CA MET A 49 4.15 -5.50 8.56
C MET A 49 5.42 -4.68 8.34
N ASN A 50 5.30 -3.39 8.02
CA ASN A 50 6.42 -2.49 7.68
C ASN A 50 7.31 -2.98 6.54
N GLU A 51 6.75 -3.78 5.64
CA GLU A 51 7.49 -4.42 4.56
C GLU A 51 7.06 -3.86 3.21
N CYS A 52 7.91 -4.09 2.21
CA CYS A 52 7.58 -3.93 0.81
C CYS A 52 7.46 -5.32 0.20
N LYS A 53 6.29 -5.64 -0.37
CA LYS A 53 6.04 -6.92 -1.03
C LYS A 53 5.55 -6.70 -2.43
N ALA A 54 5.90 -7.65 -3.30
CA ALA A 54 5.43 -7.68 -4.65
C ALA A 54 4.79 -9.04 -4.93
N ALA A 55 3.73 -9.02 -5.73
CA ALA A 55 3.02 -10.21 -6.15
C ALA A 55 2.53 -10.06 -7.59
N ARG A 56 2.62 -11.15 -8.36
CA ARG A 56 1.95 -11.28 -9.65
C ARG A 56 0.52 -11.79 -9.41
N ILE A 57 -0.45 -11.08 -9.96
CA ILE A 57 -1.88 -11.31 -9.80
C ILE A 57 -2.33 -12.30 -10.87
N LEU A 58 -2.67 -13.53 -10.49
CA LEU A 58 -3.04 -14.60 -11.41
C LEU A 58 -4.54 -14.88 -11.37
N PRO A 59 -5.19 -15.29 -12.49
CA PRO A 59 -6.66 -15.38 -12.63
C PRO A 59 -7.37 -16.12 -11.50
N GLU A 60 -6.77 -17.17 -10.96
CA GLU A 60 -7.41 -18.01 -9.95
C GLU A 60 -6.90 -17.77 -8.52
N ARG A 61 -5.90 -16.89 -8.35
CA ARG A 61 -5.16 -16.76 -7.09
C ARG A 61 -5.56 -15.52 -6.33
N ILE A 62 -5.00 -14.38 -6.71
CA ILE A 62 -5.09 -13.10 -5.99
C ILE A 62 -6.00 -12.19 -6.79
N HIS A 63 -6.94 -11.55 -6.12
CA HIS A 63 -7.86 -10.56 -6.74
C HIS A 63 -8.08 -9.38 -5.78
N THR A 64 -7.49 -9.41 -4.58
CA THR A 64 -7.57 -8.30 -3.64
C THR A 64 -6.24 -8.16 -2.94
N ILE A 65 -5.73 -6.95 -2.94
CA ILE A 65 -4.51 -6.58 -2.23
C ILE A 65 -4.79 -5.27 -1.50
N TYR A 66 -4.26 -5.10 -0.30
CA TYR A 66 -4.36 -3.81 0.38
C TYR A 66 -3.16 -3.54 1.27
N THR A 67 -2.89 -2.26 1.45
CA THR A 67 -2.01 -1.72 2.47
C THR A 67 -2.88 -1.15 3.57
N ASP A 68 -2.64 -1.41 4.85
CA ASP A 68 -3.38 -0.79 5.96
C ASP A 68 -2.42 0.02 6.85
N GLY A 69 -2.70 1.31 7.00
CA GLY A 69 -1.91 2.21 7.83
C GLY A 69 -2.67 2.72 9.02
N LEU A 70 -2.07 2.62 10.20
CA LEU A 70 -2.50 3.40 11.37
C LEU A 70 -2.31 4.90 11.10
N ALA A 71 -3.07 5.73 11.81
CA ALA A 71 -3.03 7.19 11.69
C ALA A 71 -1.59 7.73 11.60
N GLY A 72 -1.33 8.56 10.58
CA GLY A 72 -0.03 9.17 10.32
C GLY A 72 1.00 8.30 9.56
N CYS A 73 0.60 7.18 8.97
CA CYS A 73 1.47 6.33 8.15
C CYS A 73 1.21 6.45 6.65
N ASN A 74 2.23 6.15 5.85
CA ASN A 74 2.19 6.29 4.40
C ASN A 74 2.17 4.94 3.72
N SER A 75 1.41 4.81 2.63
CA SER A 75 1.49 3.65 1.73
C SER A 75 1.78 4.05 0.29
N ILE A 76 2.45 3.15 -0.42
CA ILE A 76 2.76 3.25 -1.85
C ILE A 76 2.28 1.97 -2.51
N GLY A 77 1.48 2.09 -3.57
CA GLY A 77 1.11 1.00 -4.45
C GLY A 77 1.60 1.26 -5.87
N ILE A 78 2.30 0.30 -6.47
CA ILE A 78 2.71 0.33 -7.88
C ILE A 78 2.04 -0.84 -8.56
N ILE A 79 1.20 -0.58 -9.55
CA ILE A 79 0.53 -1.61 -10.37
C ILE A 79 1.05 -1.47 -11.80
N SER A 80 1.53 -2.58 -12.37
CA SER A 80 2.06 -2.62 -13.73
C SER A 80 1.62 -3.90 -14.43
N LYS A 81 1.50 -3.86 -15.75
CA LYS A 81 1.18 -5.04 -16.56
C LYS A 81 2.41 -5.92 -16.73
N GLY A 82 2.24 -7.22 -16.56
CA GLY A 82 3.23 -8.21 -16.97
C GLY A 82 3.21 -8.44 -18.49
N LYS A 83 4.31 -8.93 -19.06
CA LYS A 83 4.43 -9.34 -20.47
C LYS A 83 3.43 -10.43 -20.87
N ASP A 84 2.99 -11.21 -19.89
CA ASP A 84 1.98 -12.25 -20.03
C ASP A 84 0.55 -11.74 -19.78
N GLY A 85 0.37 -10.42 -19.73
CA GLY A 85 -0.92 -9.75 -19.52
C GLY A 85 -1.39 -9.70 -18.07
N ASN A 86 -0.75 -10.43 -17.14
CA ASN A 86 -1.18 -10.46 -15.75
C ASN A 86 -0.60 -9.27 -14.96
N PRO A 87 -1.38 -8.60 -14.12
CA PRO A 87 -0.88 -7.51 -13.28
C PRO A 87 0.21 -7.98 -12.33
N ILE A 88 1.12 -7.06 -12.03
CA ILE A 88 2.11 -7.18 -10.97
C ILE A 88 1.92 -5.97 -10.07
N ALA A 89 1.72 -6.25 -8.78
CA ALA A 89 1.56 -5.24 -7.77
C ALA A 89 2.79 -5.21 -6.85
N ILE A 90 3.29 -4.02 -6.55
CA ILE A 90 4.26 -3.77 -5.49
C ILE A 90 3.60 -2.86 -4.47
N LEU A 91 3.50 -3.33 -3.24
CA LEU A 91 2.92 -2.60 -2.13
C LEU A 91 4.00 -2.33 -1.09
N SER A 92 4.03 -1.10 -0.57
CA SER A 92 4.96 -0.68 0.48
C SER A 92 4.24 0.17 1.51
N HIS A 93 4.61 -0.01 2.77
CA HIS A 93 4.02 0.71 3.89
C HIS A 93 5.08 1.15 4.92
N TYR A 94 5.01 2.39 5.41
CA TYR A 94 6.07 2.98 6.24
C TYR A 94 5.64 4.17 7.09
N THR A 95 6.47 4.52 8.08
CA THR A 95 6.33 5.79 8.81
C THR A 95 6.94 6.92 8.01
N PRO A 96 6.43 8.14 8.18
CA PRO A 96 7.00 9.34 7.54
C PRO A 96 8.41 9.74 8.04
N LEU A 97 9.07 8.95 8.89
CA LEU A 97 10.43 9.22 9.37
C LEU A 97 11.46 9.16 8.22
N PRO A 98 12.44 10.07 8.14
CA PRO A 98 13.43 10.11 7.05
C PRO A 98 14.15 8.79 6.78
N VAL A 99 14.59 8.09 7.84
CA VAL A 99 15.27 6.79 7.71
C VAL A 99 14.34 5.73 7.08
N SER A 100 13.06 5.76 7.43
CA SER A 100 12.05 4.85 6.86
C SER A 100 11.81 5.12 5.38
N GLN A 101 11.83 6.38 4.94
CA GLN A 101 11.64 6.75 3.54
C GLN A 101 12.76 6.16 2.66
N THR A 102 14.02 6.31 3.07
CA THR A 102 15.16 5.73 2.34
C THR A 102 15.11 4.21 2.32
N ALA A 103 14.79 3.58 3.46
CA ALA A 103 14.64 2.12 3.52
C ALA A 103 13.55 1.62 2.56
N GLN A 104 12.43 2.33 2.43
CA GLN A 104 11.37 1.94 1.50
C GLN A 104 11.72 2.15 0.04
N ALA A 105 12.41 3.24 -0.31
CA ALA A 105 12.90 3.43 -1.67
C ALA A 105 13.80 2.26 -2.10
N ASN A 106 14.71 1.83 -1.22
CA ASN A 106 15.57 0.67 -1.46
C ASN A 106 14.77 -0.64 -1.56
N ALA A 107 13.75 -0.81 -0.72
CA ALA A 107 12.91 -2.01 -0.73
C ALA A 107 12.06 -2.10 -2.01
N ILE A 108 11.47 -0.99 -2.45
CA ILE A 108 10.77 -0.89 -3.74
C ILE A 108 11.73 -1.14 -4.89
N GLU A 109 12.93 -0.54 -4.87
CA GLU A 109 13.95 -0.78 -5.91
C GLU A 109 14.30 -2.27 -6.00
N LYS A 110 14.44 -2.95 -4.85
CA LYS A 110 14.67 -4.40 -4.81
C LYS A 110 13.53 -5.17 -5.46
N GLN A 111 12.27 -4.86 -5.13
CA GLN A 111 11.13 -5.52 -5.76
C GLN A 111 11.05 -5.25 -7.26
N LEU A 112 11.32 -4.01 -7.71
CA LEU A 112 11.40 -3.65 -9.12
C LEU A 112 12.53 -4.39 -9.85
N LYS A 113 13.69 -4.61 -9.23
CA LYS A 113 14.76 -5.46 -9.80
C LYS A 113 14.31 -6.91 -9.95
N THR A 114 13.66 -7.46 -8.93
CA THR A 114 13.21 -8.85 -8.92
C THR A 114 12.08 -9.10 -9.93
N TYR A 115 11.09 -8.21 -9.99
CA TYR A 115 9.92 -8.38 -10.85
C TYR A 115 10.07 -7.70 -12.22
N GLY A 116 11.09 -6.87 -12.41
CA GLY A 116 11.32 -6.09 -13.63
C GLY A 116 11.43 -6.91 -14.91
N ALA A 117 11.89 -8.16 -14.81
CA ALA A 117 11.94 -9.08 -15.95
C ALA A 117 10.54 -9.42 -16.50
N PHE A 118 9.51 -9.36 -15.66
CA PHE A 118 8.14 -9.68 -16.02
C PHE A 118 7.34 -8.48 -16.52
N PHE A 119 7.75 -7.23 -16.26
CA PHE A 119 6.99 -6.05 -16.69
C PHE A 119 6.95 -5.90 -18.21
N ASP A 120 5.78 -5.54 -18.72
CA ASP A 120 5.64 -5.01 -20.07
C ASP A 120 6.03 -3.53 -20.07
N LYS A 121 7.20 -3.23 -20.63
CA LYS A 121 7.75 -1.88 -20.73
C LYS A 121 6.95 -0.96 -21.67
N LYS A 122 6.00 -1.49 -22.45
CA LYS A 122 5.11 -0.69 -23.30
C LYS A 122 3.94 -0.11 -22.51
N THR A 123 3.71 -0.60 -21.31
CA THR A 123 2.62 -0.11 -20.44
C THR A 123 3.13 0.94 -19.47
N THR A 124 2.23 1.84 -19.07
CA THR A 124 2.49 2.90 -18.12
C THR A 124 2.02 2.43 -16.74
N PRO A 125 2.94 2.11 -15.80
CA PRO A 125 2.56 1.71 -14.45
C PRO A 125 1.76 2.80 -13.76
N LYS A 126 0.81 2.39 -12.92
CA LYS A 126 0.06 3.26 -12.03
C LYS A 126 0.73 3.27 -10.67
N VAL A 127 1.05 4.45 -10.16
CA VAL A 127 1.71 4.65 -8.86
C VAL A 127 0.78 5.48 -7.98
N PHE A 128 0.40 4.92 -6.84
CA PHE A 128 -0.50 5.53 -5.89
C PHE A 128 0.24 5.76 -4.58
N TYR A 129 0.20 7.00 -4.11
CA TYR A 129 0.67 7.37 -2.78
C TYR A 129 -0.53 7.68 -1.92
N ASN A 130 -0.55 7.13 -0.71
CA ASN A 130 -1.52 7.49 0.31
C ASN A 130 -0.75 8.05 1.49
N VAL A 131 -0.86 9.36 1.71
CA VAL A 131 0.02 10.13 2.62
C VAL A 131 -0.78 11.17 3.40
N PRO A 132 -0.36 11.51 4.63
CA PRO A 132 -1.06 12.50 5.43
C PRO A 132 -0.87 13.89 4.81
N GLY A 133 -1.95 14.66 4.84
CA GLY A 133 -1.95 16.08 4.50
C GLY A 133 -2.29 16.97 5.70
N TYR A 134 -1.94 18.24 5.55
CA TYR A 134 -2.41 19.33 6.42
C TYR A 134 -3.31 20.27 5.61
N LEU A 135 -4.26 20.91 6.28
CA LEU A 135 -5.05 21.97 5.67
C LEU A 135 -4.22 23.25 5.71
N ASP A 136 -4.03 23.87 4.56
CA ASP A 136 -3.43 25.21 4.46
C ASP A 136 -4.43 26.31 4.88
N GLU A 137 -4.00 27.56 4.76
CA GLU A 137 -4.83 28.73 5.12
C GLU A 137 -6.12 28.82 4.28
N GLU A 138 -6.12 28.23 3.08
CA GLU A 138 -7.27 28.17 2.17
C GLU A 138 -8.13 26.91 2.38
N GLN A 139 -7.90 26.14 3.45
CA GLN A 139 -8.57 24.86 3.72
C GLN A 139 -8.35 23.80 2.63
N GLN A 140 -7.27 23.92 1.84
CA GLN A 140 -6.87 22.91 0.88
C GLN A 140 -5.93 21.90 1.54
N LEU A 141 -6.15 20.62 1.24
CA LEU A 141 -5.28 19.56 1.75
C LEU A 141 -3.98 19.55 0.95
N LYS A 142 -2.84 19.78 1.62
CA LYS A 142 -1.48 19.75 1.08
C LYS A 142 -0.69 18.62 1.71
N PRO A 143 0.24 17.95 0.99
CA PRO A 143 1.05 16.89 1.57
C PRO A 143 1.89 17.43 2.73
N CYS A 144 1.98 16.70 3.84
CA CYS A 144 3.03 16.95 4.82
C CYS A 144 4.40 16.84 4.13
N VAL A 145 5.41 17.62 4.56
CA VAL A 145 6.74 17.90 3.95
C VAL A 145 7.66 16.66 3.77
N ASN A 146 7.10 15.55 3.32
CA ASN A 146 7.72 14.24 3.28
C ASN A 146 8.29 13.99 1.88
N ASN A 147 9.62 14.07 1.77
CA ASN A 147 10.38 13.96 0.51
C ASN A 147 10.48 12.54 -0.04
N VAL A 148 9.60 11.63 0.38
CA VAL A 148 9.56 10.26 -0.15
C VAL A 148 9.29 10.25 -1.65
N PHE A 149 8.48 11.17 -2.17
CA PHE A 149 8.12 11.23 -3.59
C PHE A 149 9.36 11.35 -4.47
N GLU A 150 10.29 12.24 -4.12
CA GLU A 150 11.53 12.42 -4.90
C GLU A 150 12.38 11.15 -4.90
N LYS A 151 12.50 10.47 -3.74
CA LYS A 151 13.25 9.22 -3.61
C LYS A 151 12.61 8.10 -4.43
N ILE A 152 11.28 7.99 -4.42
CA ILE A 152 10.56 6.98 -5.20
C ILE A 152 10.59 7.32 -6.69
N ARG A 153 10.38 8.57 -7.09
CA ARG A 153 10.50 9.03 -8.49
C ARG A 153 11.90 8.73 -9.05
N ALA A 154 12.97 8.95 -8.28
CA ALA A 154 14.31 8.57 -8.70
C ALA A 154 14.44 7.06 -8.98
N VAL A 155 13.82 6.23 -8.14
CA VAL A 155 13.74 4.77 -8.37
C VAL A 155 12.89 4.47 -9.61
N LEU A 156 11.68 5.02 -9.73
CA LEU A 156 10.78 4.77 -10.85
C LEU A 156 11.41 5.18 -12.19
N ASN A 157 12.10 6.31 -12.24
CA ASN A 157 12.78 6.82 -13.44
C ASN A 157 13.83 5.85 -13.96
N LYS A 158 14.54 5.15 -13.06
CA LYS A 158 15.51 4.12 -13.44
C LYS A 158 14.87 2.91 -14.15
N PHE A 159 13.62 2.58 -13.83
CA PHE A 159 12.94 1.39 -14.38
C PHE A 159 11.98 1.72 -15.53
N PHE A 160 11.37 2.90 -15.50
CA PHE A 160 10.27 3.28 -16.37
C PHE A 160 10.56 4.54 -17.21
N ASN A 161 11.71 5.20 -17.07
CA ASN A 161 12.11 6.37 -17.88
C ASN A 161 11.03 7.46 -17.95
N ASN A 162 10.50 7.89 -16.80
CA ASN A 162 9.37 8.84 -16.66
C ASN A 162 8.03 8.35 -17.25
N ASN A 163 7.92 7.11 -17.74
CA ASN A 163 6.66 6.53 -18.21
C ASN A 163 5.90 5.85 -17.06
N TYR A 164 5.32 6.62 -16.16
CA TYR A 164 4.40 6.15 -15.12
C TYR A 164 3.37 7.24 -14.80
N ASP A 165 2.19 6.83 -14.37
CA ASP A 165 1.13 7.74 -13.94
C ASP A 165 1.06 7.76 -12.42
N GLU A 166 1.31 8.93 -11.84
CA GLU A 166 1.43 9.12 -10.40
C GLU A 166 0.20 9.84 -9.84
N GLN A 167 -0.42 9.24 -8.82
CA GLN A 167 -1.52 9.83 -8.07
C GLN A 167 -1.16 9.93 -6.59
N ILE A 168 -1.29 11.14 -6.04
CA ILE A 168 -1.08 11.42 -4.62
C ILE A 168 -2.44 11.63 -3.96
N ILE A 169 -2.80 10.71 -3.09
CA ILE A 169 -4.03 10.72 -2.31
C ILE A 169 -3.67 11.22 -0.92
N LEU A 170 -4.20 12.38 -0.58
CA LEU A 170 -3.99 13.02 0.70
C LEU A 170 -5.16 12.71 1.61
N TYR A 171 -4.87 12.39 2.87
CA TYR A 171 -5.89 12.28 3.91
C TYR A 171 -5.62 13.23 5.07
N GLN A 172 -6.67 13.68 5.74
CA GLN A 172 -6.53 14.58 6.88
C GLN A 172 -5.99 13.82 8.11
N ASN A 173 -4.91 14.33 8.70
CA ASN A 173 -4.27 13.67 9.85
C ASN A 173 -4.90 14.02 11.22
N ARG A 174 -5.56 15.19 11.35
CA ARG A 174 -6.16 15.64 12.61
C ARG A 174 -7.50 14.94 12.89
N ASN A 175 -7.79 14.67 14.17
CA ASN A 175 -9.05 14.11 14.67
C ASN A 175 -9.44 12.72 14.12
N ARG A 176 -8.52 11.99 13.50
CA ARG A 176 -8.80 10.60 13.11
C ARG A 176 -8.93 9.71 14.36
N PRO A 177 -9.91 8.78 14.37
CA PRO A 177 -9.95 7.73 15.38
C PRO A 177 -8.62 6.99 15.43
N ALA A 178 -8.23 6.53 16.62
CA ALA A 178 -7.17 5.54 16.74
C ALA A 178 -7.50 4.37 15.80
N TYR A 179 -6.50 3.85 15.08
CA TYR A 179 -6.64 2.73 14.14
C TYR A 179 -7.48 2.98 12.88
N PHE A 180 -7.78 4.24 12.53
CA PHE A 180 -8.38 4.53 11.24
C PHE A 180 -7.37 4.28 10.11
N SER A 181 -7.70 3.31 9.25
CA SER A 181 -6.90 2.85 8.14
C SER A 181 -6.73 3.92 7.05
N SER A 182 -5.50 4.36 6.74
CA SER A 182 -5.15 5.06 5.48
C SER A 182 -4.75 4.06 4.39
N ALA A 183 -5.61 3.06 4.18
CA ALA A 183 -5.37 1.99 3.24
C ALA A 183 -5.69 2.36 1.80
N ASN A 184 -4.90 1.82 0.86
CA ASN A 184 -5.36 1.58 -0.51
C ASN A 184 -5.74 0.11 -0.62
N ILE A 185 -7.00 -0.16 -0.97
CA ILE A 185 -7.50 -1.50 -1.28
C ILE A 185 -7.64 -1.61 -2.79
N PHE A 186 -6.88 -2.49 -3.42
CA PHE A 186 -6.99 -2.77 -4.85
C PHE A 186 -7.72 -4.10 -5.04
N GLN A 187 -8.80 -4.08 -5.80
CA GLN A 187 -9.66 -5.21 -6.11
C GLN A 187 -9.72 -5.40 -7.62
N PHE A 188 -9.20 -6.52 -8.08
CA PHE A 188 -9.22 -6.91 -9.49
C PHE A 188 -10.49 -7.70 -9.80
N ASP A 189 -11.08 -7.48 -10.97
CA ASP A 189 -12.19 -8.31 -11.44
C ASP A 189 -11.68 -9.72 -11.77
N PRO A 190 -12.18 -10.79 -11.11
CA PRO A 190 -11.78 -12.16 -11.43
C PRO A 190 -12.05 -12.58 -12.88
N LYS A 191 -13.00 -11.91 -13.56
CA LYS A 191 -13.33 -12.16 -14.97
C LYS A 191 -12.44 -11.38 -15.93
N ASP A 192 -11.85 -10.28 -15.47
CA ASP A 192 -11.03 -9.37 -16.26
C ASP A 192 -9.98 -8.69 -15.37
N LEU A 193 -8.81 -9.33 -15.25
CA LEU A 193 -7.73 -8.82 -14.40
C LEU A 193 -7.14 -7.49 -14.87
N SER A 194 -7.51 -7.00 -16.07
CA SER A 194 -7.13 -5.64 -16.46
C SER A 194 -7.87 -4.60 -15.63
N LYS A 195 -9.09 -4.89 -15.15
CA LYS A 195 -9.90 -3.94 -14.39
C LYS A 195 -9.56 -4.00 -12.91
N CYS A 196 -9.15 -2.85 -12.38
CA CYS A 196 -8.83 -2.68 -10.97
C CYS A 196 -9.67 -1.56 -10.36
N LYS A 197 -10.37 -1.88 -9.26
CA LYS A 197 -10.94 -0.89 -8.36
C LYS A 197 -9.97 -0.61 -7.23
N MET A 198 -9.61 0.64 -7.01
CA MET A 198 -8.96 1.10 -5.80
C MET A 198 -9.97 1.79 -4.89
N THR A 199 -10.01 1.37 -3.63
CA THR A 199 -10.76 2.03 -2.57
C THR A 199 -9.77 2.58 -1.56
N THR A 200 -9.79 3.90 -1.38
CA THR A 200 -9.11 4.53 -0.25
C THR A 200 -10.07 4.52 0.94
N VAL A 201 -9.69 3.84 2.03
CA VAL A 201 -10.61 3.65 3.16
C VAL A 201 -11.08 5.00 3.72
N GLY A 202 -12.39 5.22 3.65
CA GLY A 202 -13.08 6.38 4.20
C GLY A 202 -13.25 7.58 3.28
N GLU A 203 -12.74 7.56 2.04
CA GLU A 203 -12.63 8.79 1.26
C GLU A 203 -13.15 8.67 -0.18
N LYS A 204 -12.60 7.79 -1.03
CA LYS A 204 -12.94 7.75 -2.47
C LYS A 204 -12.71 6.37 -3.10
N GLU A 205 -13.57 6.01 -4.06
CA GLU A 205 -13.33 4.90 -4.99
C GLU A 205 -12.77 5.42 -6.31
N PHE A 206 -11.87 4.65 -6.91
CA PHE A 206 -11.24 4.93 -8.19
C PHE A 206 -11.14 3.65 -9.03
N PHE A 207 -11.29 3.74 -10.33
CA PHE A 207 -11.26 2.61 -11.25
C PHE A 207 -10.23 2.87 -12.34
N PHE A 208 -9.44 1.85 -12.69
CA PHE A 208 -8.45 1.95 -13.76
C PHE A 208 -8.15 0.59 -14.38
N ASP A 209 -7.67 0.64 -15.61
CA ASP A 209 -7.18 -0.52 -16.33
C ASP A 209 -5.66 -0.68 -16.14
N VAL A 210 -5.19 -1.93 -16.17
CA VAL A 210 -3.78 -2.34 -15.99
C VAL A 210 -3.11 -2.77 -17.28
#